data_AF-A0A941XAD6-F1
#
_entry.id   AF-A0A941XAD6-F1
#
_cell.length_a   1.000
_cell.length_b   1.000
_cell.length_c   1.000
_cell.angle_alpha   90.00
_cell.angle_beta   90.00
_cell.angle_gamma   90.00
#
_symmetry.space_group_name_H-M   'P 1'
#
loop_
_entity.id
_entity.type
_entity.pdbx_description
1 polymer ?
#
loop_
_entity_poly.entity_id
_entity_poly.type
_entity_poly.pdbx_seq_one_letter_code
_entity_poly.pdbx_strand_id
1 'polypeptide(L)'
;MKRILALLLLLLMSAACAESAPLPYAIESGFLIFPAEDGKQPVPIAVKDGFAAKAQELAAENAYLGTQMNLPEALLPYVSDELTGGEELVEIYATEAVIVMHTRTAADGDVLRWAELDGGQYAVYRKIIGTDFWLQTSNAAGNLAEIFIEGEPYYEYRLTLADGKMLLHSVWGEQVYFIIEPHAICNDGTLTTCMSDGYVYGNHPYCDVTDLPFAEFPTTYEEAVQHLDRTNWAVVNNPNPTDRLHLREKPDRKSVALGKFYNRTPVYVDEIRGEWAHVTIGRDLSGWMLTDYLAFGEDMDKVVCAFPQLTVKDEHQEYGADEFVYEYRVFAAPDLSADTMRWNSMESYYLIGVSGEFYIIMNSEEAIGYIPQDWLWAGNG
;
A
#
# COMPACT_ATOMS: atom_id res chain seq x y z
N MET A 1 3.60 -34.88 23.10
CA MET A 1 3.21 -35.76 21.98
C MET A 1 1.77 -35.61 21.47
N LYS A 2 0.99 -34.58 21.87
CA LYS A 2 -0.31 -34.26 21.25
C LYS A 2 -0.44 -32.82 20.71
N ARG A 3 0.68 -32.10 20.57
CA ARG A 3 0.73 -30.74 19.99
C ARG A 3 1.55 -30.63 18.70
N ILE A 4 2.04 -31.76 18.17
CA ILE A 4 2.81 -31.83 16.91
C ILE A 4 1.94 -32.39 15.76
N LEU A 5 0.74 -32.88 16.05
CA LEU A 5 -0.15 -33.49 15.05
C LEU A 5 -1.17 -32.54 14.43
N ALA A 6 -1.27 -31.29 14.91
CA ALA A 6 -2.21 -30.30 14.36
C ALA A 6 -1.58 -29.44 13.25
N LEU A 7 -0.26 -29.23 13.25
CA LEU A 7 0.44 -28.53 12.18
C LEU A 7 0.60 -29.39 10.92
N LEU A 8 0.68 -30.72 11.06
CA LEU A 8 0.87 -31.62 9.91
C LEU A 8 -0.42 -31.94 9.13
N LEU A 9 -1.61 -31.60 9.65
CA LEU A 9 -2.88 -31.89 8.97
C LEU A 9 -3.42 -30.73 8.12
N LEU A 10 -2.91 -29.51 8.26
CA LEU A 10 -3.19 -28.41 7.31
C LEU A 10 -2.30 -28.46 6.06
N LEU A 11 -1.20 -29.21 6.10
CA LEU A 11 -0.24 -29.34 4.99
C LEU A 11 -0.54 -30.47 4.00
N LEU A 12 -1.64 -31.22 4.18
CA LEU A 12 -1.91 -32.44 3.40
C LEU A 12 -3.27 -32.46 2.65
N MET A 13 -3.94 -31.32 2.52
CA MET A 13 -5.23 -31.22 1.78
C MET A 13 -5.21 -30.16 0.67
N SER A 14 -4.12 -30.11 -0.10
CA SER A 14 -4.10 -29.42 -1.41
C SER A 14 -3.26 -30.14 -2.46
N ALA A 15 -3.03 -31.45 -2.29
CA ALA A 15 -2.53 -32.30 -3.36
C ALA A 15 -3.70 -32.81 -4.23
N ALA A 16 -4.50 -31.89 -4.76
CA ALA A 16 -5.26 -32.12 -5.97
C ALA A 16 -4.48 -31.41 -7.07
N CYS A 17 -4.18 -32.10 -8.18
CA CYS A 17 -3.55 -31.50 -9.36
C CYS A 17 -4.29 -30.22 -9.75
N ALA A 18 -3.77 -29.08 -9.31
CA ALA A 18 -4.05 -27.81 -9.95
C ALA A 18 -3.27 -27.83 -11.26
N GLU A 19 -3.95 -27.62 -12.38
CA GLU A 19 -3.26 -27.09 -13.56
C GLU A 19 -2.40 -25.90 -13.09
N SER A 20 -1.14 -25.87 -13.51
CA SER A 20 -0.22 -24.78 -13.16
C SER A 20 -0.92 -23.47 -13.46
N ALA A 21 -1.22 -22.68 -12.43
CA ALA A 21 -1.74 -21.34 -12.62
C ALA A 21 -0.82 -20.61 -13.61
N PRO A 22 -1.39 -19.85 -14.57
CA PRO A 22 -0.57 -19.08 -15.51
C PRO A 22 0.42 -18.21 -14.72
N LEU A 23 1.67 -18.19 -15.17
CA LEU A 23 2.72 -17.38 -14.54
C LEU A 23 2.29 -15.90 -14.59
N PRO A 24 2.62 -15.09 -13.57
CA PRO A 24 2.28 -13.66 -13.50
C PRO A 24 3.04 -12.79 -14.54
N TYR A 25 3.62 -13.42 -15.55
CA TYR A 25 4.36 -12.82 -16.65
C TYR A 25 4.46 -13.84 -17.79
N ALA A 26 4.58 -13.35 -19.01
CA ALA A 26 4.96 -14.13 -20.19
C ALA A 26 6.45 -13.94 -20.48
N ILE A 27 7.06 -14.95 -21.12
CA ILE A 27 8.41 -14.81 -21.66
C ILE A 27 8.32 -14.91 -23.18
N GLU A 28 8.58 -13.80 -23.88
CA GLU A 28 8.55 -13.74 -25.34
C GLU A 28 9.85 -13.15 -25.87
N SER A 29 10.46 -13.81 -26.86
CA SER A 29 11.68 -13.34 -27.55
C SER A 29 12.84 -12.95 -26.62
N GLY A 30 12.99 -13.60 -25.46
CA GLY A 30 14.05 -13.26 -24.51
C GLY A 30 13.71 -12.06 -23.62
N PHE A 31 12.43 -11.77 -23.40
CA PHE A 31 12.00 -10.71 -22.50
C PHE A 31 10.97 -11.23 -21.49
N LEU A 32 11.03 -10.72 -20.25
CA LEU A 32 9.94 -10.81 -19.28
C LEU A 32 8.87 -9.77 -19.64
N ILE A 33 7.63 -10.21 -19.79
CA ILE A 33 6.48 -9.38 -20.14
C ILE A 33 5.42 -9.53 -19.06
N PHE A 34 5.13 -8.46 -18.35
CA PHE A 34 4.07 -8.44 -17.34
C PHE A 34 2.74 -8.04 -17.99
N PRO A 35 1.61 -8.66 -17.64
CA PRO A 35 0.31 -8.24 -18.17
C PRO A 35 0.00 -6.79 -17.75
N ALA A 36 -0.52 -5.98 -18.68
CA ALA A 36 -0.96 -4.62 -18.38
C ALA A 36 -2.44 -4.62 -17.96
N GLU A 37 -2.77 -3.97 -16.85
CA GLU A 37 -4.15 -3.92 -16.32
C GLU A 37 -5.11 -3.02 -17.15
N ASP A 38 -4.60 -2.22 -18.08
CA ASP A 38 -5.36 -1.13 -18.72
C ASP A 38 -5.31 -1.12 -20.27
N GLY A 39 -4.99 -2.25 -20.90
CA GLY A 39 -4.95 -2.37 -22.36
C GLY A 39 -3.78 -1.64 -23.03
N LYS A 40 -2.83 -1.12 -22.25
CA LYS A 40 -1.52 -0.69 -22.76
C LYS A 40 -0.70 -1.89 -23.22
N GLN A 41 0.21 -1.66 -24.16
CA GLN A 41 1.18 -2.70 -24.51
C GLN A 41 2.19 -2.82 -23.37
N PRO A 42 2.43 -4.04 -22.87
CA PRO A 42 3.41 -4.25 -21.81
C PRO A 42 4.81 -3.96 -22.33
N VAL A 43 5.64 -3.36 -21.47
CA VAL A 43 7.03 -3.08 -21.83
C VAL A 43 7.88 -4.28 -21.46
N PRO A 44 8.57 -4.91 -22.41
CA PRO A 44 9.40 -6.07 -22.12
C PRO A 44 10.69 -5.68 -21.38
N ILE A 45 11.04 -6.42 -20.32
CA ILE A 45 12.35 -6.32 -19.65
C ILE A 45 13.27 -7.41 -20.19
N ALA A 46 14.45 -7.02 -20.69
CA ALA A 46 15.37 -7.94 -21.37
C ALA A 46 15.92 -9.02 -20.44
N VAL A 47 15.92 -10.27 -20.92
CA VAL A 47 16.65 -11.40 -20.35
C VAL A 47 17.53 -12.02 -21.44
N LYS A 48 18.56 -12.78 -21.07
CA LYS A 48 19.44 -13.43 -22.07
C LYS A 48 18.69 -14.56 -22.77
N ASP A 49 19.06 -14.81 -24.02
CA ASP A 49 18.49 -15.88 -24.83
C ASP A 49 18.52 -17.23 -24.09
N GLY A 50 17.39 -17.94 -24.10
CA GLY A 50 17.24 -19.25 -23.46
C GLY A 50 16.66 -19.23 -22.04
N PHE A 51 16.48 -18.05 -21.42
CA PHE A 51 15.83 -17.91 -20.11
C PHE A 51 14.47 -18.64 -20.06
N ALA A 52 13.60 -18.39 -21.04
CA ALA A 52 12.26 -19.00 -21.12
C ALA A 52 12.28 -20.53 -21.09
N ALA A 53 13.11 -21.12 -21.95
CA ALA A 53 13.22 -22.57 -22.09
C ALA A 53 13.78 -23.19 -20.80
N LYS A 54 14.78 -22.55 -20.18
CA LYS A 54 15.39 -23.05 -18.95
C LYS A 54 14.46 -22.90 -17.75
N ALA A 55 13.70 -21.81 -17.66
CA ALA A 55 12.71 -21.59 -16.61
C ALA A 55 11.60 -22.65 -16.67
N GLN A 56 11.10 -22.96 -17.88
CA GLN A 56 10.12 -24.02 -18.10
C GLN A 56 10.65 -25.42 -17.75
N GLU A 57 11.92 -25.72 -18.08
CA GLU A 57 12.57 -26.97 -17.71
C GLU A 57 12.60 -27.14 -16.18
N LEU A 58 13.04 -26.12 -15.46
CA LEU A 58 13.15 -26.15 -13.99
C LEU A 58 11.79 -26.19 -13.28
N ALA A 59 10.77 -25.54 -13.85
CA ALA A 59 9.40 -25.62 -13.34
C ALA A 59 8.82 -27.05 -13.39
N ALA A 60 9.18 -27.83 -14.42
CA ALA A 60 8.71 -29.20 -14.60
C ALA A 60 9.33 -30.21 -13.61
N GLU A 61 10.43 -29.87 -12.93
CA GLU A 61 11.15 -30.76 -12.01
C GLU A 61 10.54 -30.85 -10.60
N ASN A 62 9.30 -30.35 -10.38
CA ASN A 62 8.63 -30.27 -9.07
C ASN A 62 9.43 -29.52 -7.98
N ALA A 63 10.47 -28.77 -8.35
CA ALA A 63 11.19 -27.88 -7.45
C ALA A 63 10.37 -26.62 -7.09
N TYR A 64 9.32 -26.34 -7.87
CA TYR A 64 8.41 -25.20 -7.74
C TYR A 64 7.04 -25.62 -7.17
N LEU A 65 7.02 -26.21 -5.97
CA LEU A 65 5.77 -26.34 -5.24
C LEU A 65 5.47 -25.01 -4.53
N GLY A 66 4.77 -24.12 -5.25
CA GLY A 66 3.89 -23.11 -4.63
C GLY A 66 4.54 -21.87 -4.02
N THR A 67 5.59 -21.29 -4.61
CA THR A 67 6.06 -19.97 -4.20
C THR A 67 6.50 -19.17 -5.43
N GLN A 68 6.06 -17.90 -5.52
CA GLN A 68 6.45 -16.95 -6.56
C GLN A 68 7.98 -16.79 -6.60
N MET A 69 8.52 -16.55 -7.80
CA MET A 69 9.92 -16.82 -8.16
C MET A 69 10.93 -16.42 -7.07
N ASN A 70 11.56 -17.42 -6.45
CA ASN A 70 12.99 -17.40 -6.18
C ASN A 70 13.64 -18.10 -7.39
N LEU A 71 14.36 -17.38 -8.24
CA LEU A 71 15.04 -18.02 -9.38
C LEU A 71 16.18 -18.92 -8.86
N PRO A 72 16.33 -20.17 -9.33
CA PRO A 72 17.40 -21.03 -8.88
C PRO A 72 18.70 -20.50 -9.48
N GLU A 73 19.83 -20.80 -8.84
CA GLU A 73 21.17 -20.42 -9.31
C GLU A 73 21.40 -20.75 -10.81
N ALA A 74 20.74 -21.80 -11.31
CA ALA A 74 20.76 -22.22 -12.71
C ALA A 74 20.18 -21.19 -13.71
N LEU A 75 19.35 -20.25 -13.28
CA LEU A 75 18.75 -19.21 -14.14
C LEU A 75 19.53 -17.89 -14.11
N LEU A 76 20.40 -17.66 -13.12
CA LEU A 76 21.19 -16.42 -13.01
C LEU A 76 22.00 -16.09 -14.28
N PRO A 77 22.66 -17.04 -14.97
CA PRO A 77 23.40 -16.75 -16.19
C PRO A 77 22.53 -16.24 -17.34
N TYR A 78 21.21 -16.41 -17.23
CA TYR A 78 20.24 -16.04 -18.25
C TYR A 78 19.54 -14.70 -17.95
N VAL A 79 19.90 -14.01 -16.86
CA VAL A 79 19.41 -12.64 -16.58
C VAL A 79 20.33 -11.61 -17.24
N SER A 80 19.75 -10.55 -17.83
CA SER A 80 20.51 -9.54 -18.59
C SER A 80 21.26 -8.57 -17.69
N ASP A 81 22.37 -8.04 -18.21
CA ASP A 81 23.18 -7.04 -17.51
C ASP A 81 22.45 -5.68 -17.42
N GLU A 82 21.44 -5.45 -18.27
CA GLU A 82 20.58 -4.27 -18.21
C GLU A 82 19.73 -4.27 -16.93
N LEU A 83 19.19 -5.44 -16.58
CA LEU A 83 18.38 -5.61 -15.39
C LEU A 83 19.23 -5.59 -14.11
N THR A 84 20.37 -6.28 -14.10
CA THR A 84 21.24 -6.34 -12.92
C THR A 84 22.24 -5.20 -12.82
N GLY A 85 22.37 -4.36 -13.86
CA GLY A 85 23.46 -3.38 -13.98
C GLY A 85 24.85 -4.01 -14.06
N GLY A 86 24.95 -5.28 -14.46
CA GLY A 86 26.20 -6.05 -14.48
C GLY A 86 26.65 -6.59 -13.12
N GLU A 87 25.79 -6.47 -12.09
CA GLU A 87 26.05 -6.97 -10.74
C GLU A 87 25.75 -8.47 -10.62
N GLU A 88 26.32 -9.13 -9.61
CA GLU A 88 25.99 -10.51 -9.28
C GLU A 88 24.53 -10.54 -8.80
N LEU A 89 23.69 -11.35 -9.43
CA LEU A 89 22.32 -11.54 -8.98
C LEU A 89 22.30 -12.63 -7.91
N VAL A 90 21.78 -12.30 -6.72
CA VAL A 90 21.66 -13.21 -5.58
C VAL A 90 20.24 -13.79 -5.54
N GLU A 91 19.25 -12.91 -5.52
CA GLU A 91 17.83 -13.26 -5.51
C GLU A 91 17.04 -12.31 -6.42
N ILE A 92 15.91 -12.78 -6.92
CA ILE A 92 14.98 -11.98 -7.71
C ILE A 92 13.59 -12.50 -7.46
N TYR A 93 12.69 -11.54 -7.26
CA TYR A 93 11.29 -11.71 -7.03
C TYR A 93 10.54 -10.93 -8.10
N ALA A 94 9.47 -11.52 -8.65
CA ALA A 94 8.59 -10.80 -9.57
C ALA A 94 7.13 -11.20 -9.43
N THR A 95 6.25 -10.20 -9.47
CA THR A 95 4.79 -10.31 -9.59
C THR A 95 4.31 -9.71 -10.90
N GLU A 96 3.00 -9.72 -11.15
CA GLU A 96 2.41 -9.01 -12.30
C GLU A 96 2.72 -7.51 -12.29
N ALA A 97 2.98 -6.94 -11.11
CA ALA A 97 3.17 -5.52 -10.92
C ALA A 97 4.64 -5.11 -10.77
N VAL A 98 5.48 -5.95 -10.15
CA VAL A 98 6.81 -5.52 -9.69
C VAL A 98 7.90 -6.56 -9.92
N ILE A 99 9.11 -6.09 -10.26
CA ILE A 99 10.35 -6.88 -10.15
C ILE A 99 11.20 -6.27 -9.07
N VAL A 100 11.67 -7.09 -8.13
CA VAL A 100 12.61 -6.74 -7.08
C VAL A 100 13.79 -7.71 -7.11
N MET A 101 15.00 -7.22 -6.92
CA MET A 101 16.22 -8.01 -6.98
C MET A 101 17.14 -7.68 -5.81
N HIS A 102 17.74 -8.73 -5.29
CA HIS A 102 18.94 -8.67 -4.48
C HIS A 102 20.15 -8.93 -5.37
N THR A 103 20.98 -7.90 -5.53
CA THR A 103 22.22 -7.96 -6.30
C THR A 103 23.42 -7.69 -5.39
N ARG A 104 24.61 -8.10 -5.81
CA ARG A 104 25.84 -7.95 -5.04
C ARG A 104 26.97 -7.42 -5.90
N THR A 105 27.78 -6.54 -5.32
CA THR A 105 29.02 -6.07 -5.92
C THR A 105 30.16 -6.12 -4.92
N ALA A 106 31.39 -6.24 -5.42
CA ALA A 106 32.59 -6.20 -4.58
C ALA A 106 32.82 -4.82 -3.92
N ALA A 107 32.26 -3.74 -4.48
CA ALA A 107 32.46 -2.38 -4.00
C ALA A 107 31.40 -1.97 -2.96
N ASP A 108 30.13 -2.26 -3.24
CA ASP A 108 28.99 -1.77 -2.45
C ASP A 108 28.34 -2.85 -1.57
N GLY A 109 28.78 -4.11 -1.66
CA GLY A 109 28.14 -5.23 -0.98
C GLY A 109 26.78 -5.53 -1.58
N ASP A 110 25.77 -5.69 -0.73
CA ASP A 110 24.40 -6.05 -1.11
C ASP A 110 23.56 -4.82 -1.52
N VAL A 111 22.85 -4.96 -2.63
CA VAL A 111 22.19 -3.90 -3.38
C VAL A 111 20.76 -4.34 -3.72
N LEU A 112 19.78 -3.52 -3.35
CA LEU A 112 18.40 -3.64 -3.76
C LEU A 112 18.20 -2.98 -5.13
N ARG A 113 17.57 -3.69 -6.06
CA ARG A 113 17.13 -3.14 -7.34
C ARG A 113 15.67 -3.46 -7.57
N TRP A 114 14.98 -2.59 -8.29
CA TRP A 114 13.60 -2.85 -8.71
C TRP A 114 13.29 -2.11 -10.00
N ALA A 115 12.23 -2.55 -10.69
CA ALA A 115 11.77 -1.92 -11.93
C ALA A 115 10.40 -1.27 -11.72
N GLU A 116 10.26 -0.01 -12.13
CA GLU A 116 8.99 0.74 -12.11
C GLU A 116 8.59 1.16 -13.51
N LEU A 117 7.29 1.30 -13.77
CA LEU A 117 6.80 1.78 -15.06
C LEU A 117 6.83 3.33 -15.08
N ASP A 118 7.69 3.91 -15.93
CA ASP A 118 7.79 5.35 -16.16
C ASP A 118 7.54 5.69 -17.65
N GLY A 119 6.47 6.45 -17.92
CA GLY A 119 6.19 6.96 -19.27
C GLY A 119 6.00 5.89 -20.35
N GLY A 120 5.68 4.64 -19.98
CA GLY A 120 5.60 3.51 -20.91
C GLY A 120 6.95 2.84 -21.20
N GLN A 121 7.94 3.00 -20.32
CA GLN A 121 9.17 2.21 -20.24
C GLN A 121 9.41 1.77 -18.79
N TYR A 122 10.09 0.64 -18.56
CA TYR A 122 10.50 0.29 -17.19
C TYR A 122 11.83 0.98 -16.84
N ALA A 123 11.84 1.76 -15.77
CA ALA A 123 13.04 2.33 -15.16
C ALA A 123 13.55 1.39 -14.07
N VAL A 124 14.83 1.04 -14.11
CA VAL A 124 15.47 0.20 -13.08
C VAL A 124 16.17 1.09 -12.07
N TYR A 125 15.77 0.95 -10.81
CA TYR A 125 16.32 1.66 -9.67
C TYR A 125 17.32 0.78 -8.92
N ARG A 126 18.18 1.46 -8.14
CA ARG A 126 19.28 0.85 -7.42
C ARG A 126 19.49 1.53 -6.08
N LYS A 127 19.51 0.76 -5.00
CA LYS A 127 19.76 1.22 -3.64
C LYS A 127 20.79 0.33 -2.96
N ILE A 128 21.84 0.94 -2.43
CA ILE A 128 22.84 0.22 -1.62
C ILE A 128 22.21 -0.06 -0.25
N ILE A 129 22.13 -1.33 0.12
CA ILE A 129 21.78 -1.75 1.48
C ILE A 129 23.07 -1.95 2.29
N GLY A 130 24.09 -2.54 1.67
CA GLY A 130 25.44 -2.72 2.25
C GLY A 130 25.53 -3.80 3.33
N THR A 131 24.41 -4.44 3.66
CA THR A 131 24.29 -5.59 4.58
C THR A 131 23.46 -6.65 3.90
N ASP A 132 23.74 -7.92 4.21
CA ASP A 132 23.02 -9.05 3.62
C ASP A 132 21.51 -8.93 3.89
N PHE A 133 20.70 -9.31 2.93
CA PHE A 133 19.25 -9.28 3.02
C PHE A 133 18.68 -10.36 2.12
N TRP A 134 17.40 -10.69 2.30
CA TRP A 134 16.70 -11.64 1.42
C TRP A 134 15.28 -11.17 1.15
N LEU A 135 14.71 -11.67 0.05
CA LEU A 135 13.36 -11.35 -0.38
C LEU A 135 12.38 -12.43 0.09
N GLN A 136 11.32 -12.05 0.81
CA GLN A 136 10.30 -13.04 1.19
C GLN A 136 9.26 -13.24 0.11
N THR A 137 9.09 -14.52 -0.24
CA THR A 137 8.28 -14.96 -1.38
C THR A 137 6.97 -15.64 -0.99
N SER A 138 6.77 -15.96 0.31
CA SER A 138 5.63 -16.74 0.79
C SER A 138 4.37 -15.91 1.12
N ASN A 139 4.54 -14.63 1.46
CA ASN A 139 3.45 -13.69 1.79
C ASN A 139 3.24 -12.60 0.73
N ALA A 140 4.07 -12.60 -0.30
CA ALA A 140 4.07 -11.56 -1.30
C ALA A 140 2.99 -11.89 -2.35
N ALA A 141 1.95 -11.07 -2.40
CA ALA A 141 0.82 -11.21 -3.32
C ALA A 141 0.49 -9.84 -3.92
N GLY A 142 0.07 -9.82 -5.18
CA GLY A 142 -0.27 -8.60 -5.90
C GLY A 142 0.91 -7.64 -6.05
N ASN A 143 0.80 -6.48 -5.42
CA ASN A 143 1.75 -5.37 -5.48
C ASN A 143 2.78 -5.35 -4.33
N LEU A 144 2.78 -6.34 -3.44
CA LEU A 144 3.64 -6.37 -2.27
C LEU A 144 4.97 -7.11 -2.54
N ALA A 145 6.07 -6.56 -2.02
CA ALA A 145 7.35 -7.24 -1.91
C ALA A 145 7.92 -7.03 -0.50
N GLU A 146 8.38 -8.10 0.16
CA GLU A 146 8.96 -8.02 1.51
C GLU A 146 10.47 -8.21 1.46
N ILE A 147 11.21 -7.33 2.14
CA ILE A 147 12.66 -7.38 2.25
C ILE A 147 13.04 -7.58 3.70
N PHE A 148 13.88 -8.57 3.97
CA PHE A 148 14.41 -8.87 5.29
C PHE A 148 15.88 -8.53 5.31
N ILE A 149 16.27 -7.49 6.06
CA ILE A 149 17.67 -7.13 6.24
C ILE A 149 18.23 -7.97 7.39
N GLU A 150 19.26 -8.77 7.11
CA GLU A 150 19.91 -9.60 8.11
C GLU A 150 20.72 -8.75 9.10
N GLY A 151 20.61 -9.07 10.39
CA GLY A 151 21.26 -8.35 11.47
C GLY A 151 20.79 -8.85 12.83
N GLU A 152 21.46 -8.40 13.89
CA GLU A 152 20.97 -8.54 15.26
C GLU A 152 20.70 -7.13 15.83
N PRO A 153 19.43 -6.71 15.94
CA PRO A 153 18.23 -7.44 15.49
C PRO A 153 18.02 -7.49 13.98
N TYR A 154 17.18 -8.44 13.57
CA TYR A 154 16.67 -8.52 12.20
C TYR A 154 15.55 -7.49 12.01
N TYR A 155 15.47 -6.93 10.81
CA TYR A 155 14.43 -5.97 10.44
C TYR A 155 13.78 -6.39 9.12
N GLU A 156 12.46 -6.41 9.08
CA GLU A 156 11.65 -6.61 7.89
C GLU A 156 11.07 -5.27 7.43
N TYR A 157 11.25 -4.97 6.15
CA TYR A 157 10.70 -3.83 5.45
C TYR A 157 9.76 -4.35 4.39
N ARG A 158 8.45 -4.13 4.57
CA ARG A 158 7.45 -4.45 3.56
C ARG A 158 7.32 -3.28 2.61
N LEU A 159 7.59 -3.54 1.34
CA LEU A 159 7.41 -2.61 0.25
C LEU A 159 6.12 -2.92 -0.50
N THR A 160 5.49 -1.90 -1.05
CA THR A 160 4.32 -2.02 -1.91
C THR A 160 4.52 -1.19 -3.17
N LEU A 161 4.05 -1.69 -4.31
CA LEU A 161 3.96 -0.89 -5.51
C LEU A 161 2.60 -0.17 -5.53
N ALA A 162 2.62 1.16 -5.48
CA ALA A 162 1.44 1.99 -5.57
C ALA A 162 1.70 3.12 -6.58
N ASP A 163 0.73 3.40 -7.45
CA ASP A 163 0.86 4.39 -8.53
C ASP A 163 2.14 4.22 -9.39
N GLY A 164 2.57 2.96 -9.58
CA GLY A 164 3.78 2.61 -10.33
C GLY A 164 5.09 2.90 -9.60
N LYS A 165 5.06 3.27 -8.31
CA LYS A 165 6.24 3.55 -7.49
C LYS A 165 6.38 2.55 -6.35
N MET A 166 7.62 2.21 -6.03
CA MET A 166 7.91 1.41 -4.85
C MET A 166 7.85 2.27 -3.59
N LEU A 167 6.91 1.94 -2.71
CA LEU A 167 6.70 2.62 -1.44
C LEU A 167 7.00 1.72 -0.25
N LEU A 168 7.46 2.29 0.86
CA LEU A 168 7.55 1.58 2.12
C LEU A 168 6.17 1.54 2.78
N HIS A 169 5.65 0.34 3.02
CA HIS A 169 4.33 0.12 3.62
C HIS A 169 4.41 -0.11 5.14
N SER A 170 5.34 -0.94 5.60
CA SER A 170 5.48 -1.23 7.03
C SER A 170 6.86 -1.71 7.40
N VAL A 171 7.22 -1.56 8.67
CA VAL A 171 8.48 -2.03 9.25
C VAL A 171 8.20 -2.92 10.45
N TRP A 172 8.84 -4.08 10.48
CA TRP A 172 8.81 -5.01 11.61
C TRP A 172 10.22 -5.22 12.15
N GLY A 173 10.44 -4.87 13.41
CA GLY A 173 11.72 -5.01 14.10
C GLY A 173 11.60 -5.70 15.44
N GLU A 174 12.67 -5.62 16.25
CA GLU A 174 12.87 -6.35 17.52
C GLU A 174 11.71 -6.23 18.53
N GLN A 175 10.89 -5.18 18.46
CA GLN A 175 9.78 -4.93 19.39
C GLN A 175 8.49 -4.35 18.79
N VAL A 176 8.46 -3.93 17.51
CA VAL A 176 7.29 -3.21 16.96
C VAL A 176 7.07 -3.53 15.48
N TYR A 177 5.79 -3.67 15.11
CA TYR A 177 5.29 -3.56 13.74
C TYR A 177 4.59 -2.21 13.62
N PHE A 178 5.00 -1.37 12.68
CA PHE A 178 4.28 -0.13 12.37
C PHE A 178 4.05 0.05 10.87
N ILE A 179 2.88 0.62 10.55
CA ILE A 179 2.41 0.93 9.21
C ILE A 179 2.76 2.37 8.89
N ILE A 180 3.11 2.61 7.63
CA ILE A 180 3.48 3.90 7.06
C ILE A 180 2.50 4.18 5.93
N GLU A 181 1.72 5.25 6.10
CA GLU A 181 0.83 5.82 5.09
C GLU A 181 1.51 7.05 4.46
N PRO A 182 0.97 7.69 3.41
CA PRO A 182 1.58 8.88 2.83
C PRO A 182 1.84 10.03 3.84
N HIS A 183 0.91 10.24 4.78
CA HIS A 183 1.02 11.30 5.80
C HIS A 183 0.65 10.82 7.21
N ALA A 184 0.94 9.56 7.54
CA ALA A 184 0.70 9.03 8.89
C ALA A 184 1.54 7.80 9.23
N ILE A 185 1.75 7.57 10.53
CA ILE A 185 2.38 6.35 11.06
C ILE A 185 1.44 5.72 12.09
N CYS A 186 1.29 4.40 12.09
CA CYS A 186 0.44 3.66 13.01
C CYS A 186 1.16 2.45 13.63
N ASN A 187 0.97 2.20 14.93
CA ASN A 187 1.50 1.01 15.60
C ASN A 187 0.49 -0.15 15.56
N ASP A 188 0.78 -1.17 14.76
CA ASP A 188 -0.11 -2.33 14.56
C ASP A 188 -0.20 -3.24 15.80
N GLY A 189 0.80 -3.17 16.70
CA GLY A 189 0.77 -3.90 17.97
C GLY A 189 -0.40 -3.53 18.90
N THR A 190 -1.18 -2.51 18.53
CA THR A 190 -2.36 -2.02 19.27
C THR A 190 -3.70 -2.24 18.54
N LEU A 191 -3.70 -2.83 17.33
CA LEU A 191 -4.86 -2.74 16.46
C LEU A 191 -5.82 -3.93 16.60
N THR A 192 -7.02 -3.59 17.05
CA THR A 192 -8.24 -4.17 16.47
C THR A 192 -8.39 -3.44 15.13
N THR A 193 -8.06 -4.07 14.00
CA THR A 193 -8.31 -3.57 12.62
C THR A 193 -8.28 -2.03 12.47
N CYS A 194 -7.09 -1.47 12.22
CA CYS A 194 -6.78 -0.08 11.85
C CYS A 194 -7.94 0.94 11.85
N MET A 195 -8.49 1.26 13.02
CA MET A 195 -9.32 2.44 13.19
C MET A 195 -8.42 3.68 13.10
N SER A 196 -8.91 4.78 12.52
CA SER A 196 -8.15 6.05 12.38
C SER A 196 -7.60 6.60 13.71
N ASP A 197 -8.10 6.15 14.86
CA ASP A 197 -7.54 6.46 16.19
C ASP A 197 -6.05 6.11 16.33
N GLY A 198 -5.60 5.00 15.74
CA GLY A 198 -4.23 4.51 15.87
C GLY A 198 -3.18 5.28 15.07
N TYR A 199 -3.59 6.19 14.20
CA TYR A 199 -2.70 6.92 13.30
C TYR A 199 -2.20 8.23 13.89
N VAL A 200 -0.92 8.50 13.70
CA VAL A 200 -0.28 9.76 14.06
C VAL A 200 0.02 10.50 12.77
N TYR A 201 -0.76 11.55 12.48
CA TYR A 201 -0.73 12.28 11.21
C TYR A 201 0.43 13.28 11.14
N GLY A 202 1.07 13.40 9.97
CA GLY A 202 2.18 14.31 9.69
C GLY A 202 2.94 13.92 8.42
N ASN A 203 3.72 14.85 7.86
CA ASN A 203 4.60 14.53 6.74
C ASN A 203 5.82 13.73 7.23
N HIS A 204 6.30 12.77 6.44
CA HIS A 204 7.57 12.08 6.67
C HIS A 204 8.22 11.70 5.34
N PRO A 205 9.53 11.46 5.29
CA PRO A 205 10.25 11.16 4.05
C PRO A 205 10.23 9.65 3.69
N TYR A 206 9.38 8.86 4.33
CA TYR A 206 9.48 7.38 4.25
C TYR A 206 8.69 6.73 3.13
N CYS A 207 7.77 7.45 2.48
CA CYS A 207 6.95 6.83 1.46
C CYS A 207 7.79 6.40 0.24
N ASP A 208 8.76 7.19 -0.21
CA ASP A 208 9.59 6.88 -1.38
C ASP A 208 10.83 6.04 -1.01
N VAL A 209 10.91 4.82 -1.55
CA VAL A 209 12.01 3.88 -1.26
C VAL A 209 13.35 4.34 -1.85
N THR A 210 13.34 5.14 -2.92
CA THR A 210 14.58 5.61 -3.57
C THR A 210 15.46 6.41 -2.61
N ASP A 211 14.85 7.21 -1.74
CA ASP A 211 15.53 8.07 -0.78
C ASP A 211 15.61 7.48 0.64
N LEU A 212 15.01 6.31 0.88
CA LEU A 212 14.92 5.71 2.21
C LEU A 212 16.29 5.35 2.81
N PRO A 213 16.64 5.79 4.03
CA PRO A 213 17.92 5.47 4.65
C PRO A 213 17.85 4.16 5.45
N PHE A 214 17.75 3.00 4.78
CA PHE A 214 17.57 1.69 5.45
C PHE A 214 18.49 1.44 6.67
N ALA A 215 19.76 1.83 6.59
CA ALA A 215 20.71 1.63 7.69
C ALA A 215 20.49 2.56 8.91
N GLU A 216 19.85 3.70 8.70
CA GLU A 216 19.55 4.70 9.74
C GLU A 216 18.04 4.81 9.98
N PHE A 217 17.25 3.89 9.43
CA PHE A 217 15.81 3.95 9.50
C PHE A 217 15.35 3.72 10.95
N PRO A 218 14.33 4.44 11.45
CA PRO A 218 13.82 4.23 12.79
C PRO A 218 13.42 2.79 13.06
N THR A 219 13.94 2.26 14.17
CA THR A 219 13.73 0.84 14.53
C THR A 219 12.67 0.67 15.62
N THR A 220 12.10 1.79 16.07
CA THR A 220 11.02 1.87 17.05
C THR A 220 9.93 2.81 16.54
N TYR A 221 8.68 2.57 16.94
CA TYR A 221 7.56 3.42 16.58
C TYR A 221 7.70 4.83 17.14
N GLU A 222 8.19 4.97 18.37
CA GLU A 222 8.39 6.26 19.03
C GLU A 222 9.42 7.14 18.30
N GLU A 223 10.47 6.54 17.75
CA GLU A 223 11.46 7.23 16.93
C GLU A 223 10.86 7.60 15.56
N ALA A 224 10.12 6.69 14.93
CA ALA A 224 9.47 6.95 13.65
C ALA A 224 8.48 8.14 13.75
N VAL A 225 7.69 8.19 14.82
CA VAL A 225 6.76 9.29 15.11
C VAL A 225 7.47 10.62 15.35
N GLN A 226 8.67 10.62 15.96
CA GLN A 226 9.44 11.86 16.18
C GLN A 226 9.89 12.54 14.88
N HIS A 227 9.98 11.78 13.79
CA HIS A 227 10.36 12.32 12.48
C HIS A 227 9.17 12.90 11.70
N LEU A 228 7.94 12.78 12.20
CA LEU A 228 6.76 13.41 11.58
C LEU A 228 6.80 14.93 11.71
N ASP A 229 6.69 15.64 10.58
CA ASP A 229 6.37 17.06 10.58
C ASP A 229 4.85 17.25 10.64
N ARG A 230 4.40 17.64 11.84
CA ARG A 230 2.98 17.82 12.19
C ARG A 230 2.52 19.27 12.08
N THR A 231 3.38 20.18 11.62
CA THR A 231 3.19 21.65 11.75
C THR A 231 1.90 22.15 11.12
N ASN A 232 1.59 21.67 9.91
CA ASN A 232 0.43 22.09 9.13
C ASN A 232 -0.69 21.04 9.13
N TRP A 233 -0.63 20.06 10.05
CA TRP A 233 -1.65 19.02 10.14
C TRP A 233 -2.61 19.31 11.29
N ALA A 234 -3.89 19.03 11.03
CA ALA A 234 -4.96 19.06 12.00
C ALA A 234 -5.90 17.87 11.80
N VAL A 235 -6.76 17.64 12.79
CA VAL A 235 -7.92 16.75 12.63
C VAL A 235 -9.20 17.47 13.01
N VAL A 236 -10.30 17.10 12.37
CA VAL A 236 -11.63 17.59 12.75
C VAL A 236 -11.94 17.19 14.19
N ASN A 237 -12.39 18.15 14.99
CA ASN A 237 -12.70 17.98 16.40
C ASN A 237 -13.94 18.80 16.81
N ASN A 238 -15.10 18.16 16.73
CA ASN A 238 -16.35 18.69 17.22
C ASN A 238 -16.58 18.30 18.69
N PRO A 239 -16.91 19.24 19.59
CA PRO A 239 -17.20 18.93 20.99
C PRO A 239 -18.28 17.87 21.19
N ASN A 240 -19.23 17.79 20.25
CA ASN A 240 -20.17 16.70 20.14
C ASN A 240 -19.75 15.77 18.98
N PRO A 241 -19.26 14.55 19.24
CA PRO A 241 -18.77 13.66 18.19
C PRO A 241 -19.87 13.14 17.24
N THR A 242 -21.15 13.35 17.57
CA THR A 242 -22.27 13.06 16.66
C THR A 242 -22.52 14.18 15.64
N ASP A 243 -21.96 15.36 15.87
CA ASP A 243 -21.95 16.46 14.91
C ASP A 243 -20.79 16.31 13.91
N ARG A 244 -20.86 17.08 12.82
CA ARG A 244 -19.85 17.07 11.75
C ARG A 244 -19.45 18.49 11.37
N LEU A 245 -18.21 18.69 10.98
CA LEU A 245 -17.69 19.99 10.55
C LEU A 245 -17.90 20.19 9.06
N HIS A 246 -18.44 21.35 8.68
CA HIS A 246 -18.63 21.72 7.28
C HIS A 246 -17.31 22.13 6.62
N LEU A 247 -16.98 21.53 5.47
CA LEU A 247 -16.04 22.09 4.49
C LEU A 247 -16.81 22.98 3.52
N ARG A 248 -16.30 24.17 3.23
CA ARG A 248 -16.99 25.18 2.41
C ARG A 248 -16.13 25.72 1.29
N GLU A 249 -16.74 26.13 0.17
CA GLU A 249 -15.99 26.74 -0.94
C GLU A 249 -15.31 28.07 -0.57
N LYS A 250 -15.88 28.80 0.40
CA LYS A 250 -15.40 30.13 0.84
C LYS A 250 -15.46 30.22 2.36
N PRO A 251 -14.66 31.12 2.99
CA PRO A 251 -14.67 31.36 4.44
C PRO A 251 -15.92 32.15 4.87
N ASP A 252 -17.09 31.59 4.61
CA ASP A 252 -18.40 32.13 4.94
C ASP A 252 -19.34 30.98 5.33
N ARG A 253 -20.01 31.09 6.50
CA ARG A 253 -20.98 30.12 7.00
C ARG A 253 -22.18 29.90 6.07
N LYS A 254 -22.43 30.82 5.14
CA LYS A 254 -23.49 30.73 4.11
C LYS A 254 -22.99 30.20 2.77
N SER A 255 -21.68 30.00 2.60
CA SER A 255 -21.11 29.41 1.39
C SER A 255 -21.59 27.97 1.21
N VAL A 256 -21.60 27.52 -0.05
CA VAL A 256 -21.83 26.12 -0.44
C VAL A 256 -20.97 25.21 0.43
N ALA A 257 -21.60 24.17 0.99
CA ALA A 257 -20.92 23.13 1.74
C ALA A 257 -20.56 21.99 0.77
N LEU A 258 -19.28 21.67 0.70
CA LEU A 258 -18.74 20.58 -0.13
C LEU A 258 -18.96 19.21 0.53
N GLY A 259 -19.08 19.21 1.85
CA GLY A 259 -19.36 18.04 2.68
C GLY A 259 -19.40 18.39 4.16
N LYS A 260 -19.66 17.38 4.99
CA LYS A 260 -19.49 17.46 6.45
C LYS A 260 -18.64 16.29 6.92
N PHE A 261 -17.65 16.57 7.76
CA PHE A 261 -16.61 15.62 8.14
C PHE A 261 -16.71 15.25 9.62
N TYR A 262 -16.44 13.97 9.89
CA TYR A 262 -16.48 13.39 11.23
C TYR A 262 -15.24 13.80 12.04
N ASN A 263 -15.32 13.65 13.36
CA ASN A 263 -14.12 13.79 14.19
C ASN A 263 -13.04 12.81 13.73
N ARG A 264 -11.79 13.26 13.82
CA ARG A 264 -10.55 12.59 13.39
C ARG A 264 -10.26 12.61 11.89
N THR A 265 -11.11 13.17 11.04
CA THR A 265 -10.74 13.42 9.63
C THR A 265 -9.46 14.25 9.56
N PRO A 266 -8.36 13.73 8.97
CA PRO A 266 -7.11 14.48 8.85
C PRO A 266 -7.25 15.56 7.79
N VAL A 267 -6.68 16.72 8.07
CA VAL A 267 -6.68 17.87 7.17
C VAL A 267 -5.29 18.51 7.16
N TYR A 268 -4.77 18.83 5.98
CA TYR A 268 -3.62 19.70 5.82
C TYR A 268 -4.10 21.15 5.78
N VAL A 269 -3.46 22.05 6.53
CA VAL A 269 -3.82 23.47 6.65
C VAL A 269 -2.76 24.33 5.98
N ASP A 270 -3.10 24.97 4.87
CA ASP A 270 -2.19 25.82 4.09
C ASP A 270 -2.35 27.33 4.39
N GLU A 271 -3.53 27.76 4.83
CA GLU A 271 -3.83 29.16 5.17
C GLU A 271 -4.78 29.26 6.38
N ILE A 272 -4.53 30.20 7.29
CA ILE A 272 -5.52 30.65 8.28
C ILE A 272 -5.87 32.11 8.03
N ARG A 273 -7.18 32.37 7.87
CA ARG A 273 -7.76 33.70 7.64
C ARG A 273 -8.88 33.99 8.64
N GLY A 274 -8.53 34.69 9.71
CA GLY A 274 -9.47 34.97 10.79
C GLY A 274 -9.90 33.68 11.49
N GLU A 275 -11.20 33.39 11.50
CA GLU A 275 -11.77 32.18 12.13
C GLU A 275 -11.76 30.94 11.20
N TRP A 276 -11.20 31.07 9.99
CA TRP A 276 -11.24 30.04 8.96
C TRP A 276 -9.85 29.51 8.63
N ALA A 277 -9.74 28.20 8.52
CA ALA A 277 -8.62 27.50 7.92
C ALA A 277 -8.98 27.09 6.50
N HIS A 278 -8.13 27.39 5.51
CA HIS A 278 -8.16 26.70 4.24
C HIS A 278 -7.43 25.37 4.42
N VAL A 279 -8.07 24.30 3.98
CA VAL A 279 -7.64 22.94 4.24
C VAL A 279 -7.76 22.07 3.01
N THR A 280 -6.92 21.05 2.95
CA THR A 280 -6.98 19.96 1.97
C THR A 280 -7.17 18.63 2.70
N ILE A 281 -8.11 17.82 2.21
CA ILE A 281 -8.40 16.47 2.71
C ILE A 281 -8.03 15.47 1.62
N GLY A 282 -7.24 14.47 1.99
CA GLY A 282 -6.63 13.54 1.05
C GLY A 282 -5.85 14.27 -0.04
N ARG A 283 -5.88 13.75 -1.27
CA ARG A 283 -5.10 14.29 -2.39
C ARG A 283 -5.61 15.62 -2.94
N ASP A 284 -6.93 15.87 -2.96
CA ASP A 284 -7.50 16.94 -3.79
C ASP A 284 -8.75 17.64 -3.26
N LEU A 285 -9.33 17.24 -2.12
CA LEU A 285 -10.55 17.86 -1.62
C LEU A 285 -10.25 19.08 -0.74
N SER A 286 -10.25 20.27 -1.34
CA SER A 286 -9.89 21.53 -0.68
C SER A 286 -11.08 22.44 -0.37
N GLY A 287 -10.97 23.24 0.69
CA GLY A 287 -11.97 24.25 1.05
C GLY A 287 -11.70 24.91 2.40
N TRP A 288 -12.72 25.53 2.99
CA TRP A 288 -12.62 26.30 4.22
C TRP A 288 -13.39 25.66 5.36
N MET A 289 -12.72 25.47 6.49
CA MET A 289 -13.29 25.00 7.75
C MET A 289 -13.12 26.05 8.84
N LEU A 290 -14.00 26.02 9.86
CA LEU A 290 -13.83 26.87 11.04
C LEU A 290 -12.71 26.30 11.92
N THR A 291 -11.72 27.13 12.24
CA THR A 291 -10.53 26.70 12.99
C THR A 291 -10.86 26.21 14.41
N ASP A 292 -11.90 26.74 15.04
CA ASP A 292 -12.36 26.32 16.38
C ASP A 292 -12.78 24.84 16.48
N TYR A 293 -13.01 24.19 15.35
CA TYR A 293 -13.39 22.77 15.26
C TYR A 293 -12.25 21.91 14.71
N LEU A 294 -11.01 22.39 14.77
CA LEU A 294 -9.80 21.66 14.40
C LEU A 294 -8.90 21.50 15.63
N ALA A 295 -8.35 20.31 15.81
CA ALA A 295 -7.28 20.06 16.77
C ALA A 295 -5.93 20.00 16.04
N PHE A 296 -4.90 20.58 16.63
CA PHE A 296 -3.56 20.69 16.04
C PHE A 296 -2.51 20.03 16.94
N GLY A 297 -1.35 19.68 16.39
CA GLY A 297 -0.21 19.16 17.16
C GLY A 297 -0.56 17.92 17.99
N GLU A 298 -0.16 17.89 19.25
CA GLU A 298 -0.45 16.76 20.17
C GLU A 298 -1.94 16.63 20.51
N ASP A 299 -2.74 17.69 20.35
CA ASP A 299 -4.18 17.61 20.62
C ASP A 299 -4.91 16.76 19.59
N MET A 300 -4.33 16.56 18.40
CA MET A 300 -4.88 15.64 17.40
C MET A 300 -5.05 14.23 17.96
N ASP A 301 -4.10 13.75 18.75
CA ASP A 301 -4.04 12.37 19.25
C ASP A 301 -5.04 12.11 20.39
N LYS A 302 -5.67 13.18 20.90
CA LYS A 302 -6.70 13.12 21.95
C LYS A 302 -8.11 13.05 21.36
N VAL A 303 -8.25 13.26 20.05
CA VAL A 303 -9.55 13.27 19.38
C VAL A 303 -9.97 11.84 19.08
N VAL A 304 -11.10 11.43 19.66
CA VAL A 304 -11.71 10.13 19.39
C VAL A 304 -12.34 10.15 17.99
N CYS A 305 -12.03 9.12 17.20
CA CYS A 305 -12.59 8.89 15.88
C CYS A 305 -14.10 8.68 15.94
N ALA A 306 -14.81 9.33 15.02
CA ALA A 306 -16.26 9.18 14.87
C ALA A 306 -16.64 8.55 13.51
N PHE A 307 -15.71 7.90 12.83
CA PHE A 307 -15.97 7.26 11.53
C PHE A 307 -16.93 6.08 11.70
N PRO A 308 -18.04 6.03 10.96
CA PRO A 308 -18.92 4.88 10.95
C PRO A 308 -18.16 3.62 10.52
N GLN A 309 -18.50 2.48 11.11
CA GLN A 309 -17.98 1.17 10.75
C GLN A 309 -19.06 0.45 9.93
N LEU A 310 -19.03 0.67 8.61
CA LEU A 310 -19.99 0.10 7.67
C LEU A 310 -19.25 -0.61 6.56
N THR A 311 -19.87 -1.63 5.98
CA THR A 311 -19.36 -2.41 4.86
C THR A 311 -20.31 -2.34 3.67
N VAL A 312 -19.81 -2.63 2.48
CA VAL A 312 -20.59 -2.65 1.24
C VAL A 312 -21.57 -3.83 1.28
N LYS A 313 -22.84 -3.60 0.97
CA LYS A 313 -23.84 -4.67 0.86
C LYS A 313 -23.52 -5.59 -0.31
N ASP A 314 -23.79 -6.88 -0.13
CA ASP A 314 -23.55 -7.93 -1.14
C ASP A 314 -24.13 -7.61 -2.52
N GLU A 315 -25.26 -6.89 -2.60
CA GLU A 315 -25.90 -6.50 -3.87
C GLU A 315 -25.12 -5.46 -4.68
N HIS A 316 -24.14 -4.79 -4.06
CA HIS A 316 -23.25 -3.81 -4.66
C HIS A 316 -21.79 -4.29 -4.76
N GLN A 317 -21.56 -5.57 -4.43
CA GLN A 317 -20.27 -6.22 -4.59
C GLN A 317 -20.20 -6.90 -5.97
N GLU A 318 -19.10 -6.66 -6.68
CA GLU A 318 -18.75 -7.31 -7.95
C GLU A 318 -17.58 -8.26 -7.68
N TYR A 319 -17.81 -9.58 -7.74
CA TYR A 319 -16.77 -10.57 -7.48
C TYR A 319 -15.91 -10.82 -8.74
N GLY A 320 -14.59 -10.79 -8.56
CA GLY A 320 -13.60 -11.15 -9.57
C GLY A 320 -13.37 -12.66 -9.66
N ALA A 321 -12.24 -13.05 -10.26
CA ALA A 321 -11.81 -14.46 -10.32
C ALA A 321 -11.34 -15.01 -8.96
N ASP A 322 -10.99 -14.13 -8.01
CA ASP A 322 -10.65 -14.46 -6.64
C ASP A 322 -11.92 -14.38 -5.76
N GLU A 323 -12.37 -15.52 -5.23
CA GLU A 323 -13.57 -15.62 -4.40
C GLU A 323 -13.47 -14.88 -3.05
N PHE A 324 -12.27 -14.42 -2.66
CA PHE A 324 -12.03 -13.73 -1.39
C PHE A 324 -11.95 -12.21 -1.51
N VAL A 325 -11.97 -11.67 -2.73
CA VAL A 325 -11.87 -10.23 -3.00
C VAL A 325 -13.06 -9.80 -3.85
N TYR A 326 -13.82 -8.84 -3.34
CA TYR A 326 -14.85 -8.19 -4.13
C TYR A 326 -14.44 -6.77 -4.49
N GLU A 327 -14.84 -6.34 -5.68
CA GLU A 327 -14.76 -4.95 -6.12
C GLU A 327 -16.10 -4.26 -5.89
N TYR A 328 -16.07 -2.94 -5.80
CA TYR A 328 -17.26 -2.11 -5.71
C TYR A 328 -17.01 -0.77 -6.39
N ARG A 329 -18.11 -0.13 -6.79
CA ARG A 329 -18.05 1.16 -7.48
C ARG A 329 -17.96 2.31 -6.50
N VAL A 330 -17.07 3.22 -6.80
CA VAL A 330 -16.88 4.48 -6.08
C VAL A 330 -17.04 5.62 -7.06
N PHE A 331 -17.85 6.62 -6.73
CA PHE A 331 -18.13 7.75 -7.60
C PHE A 331 -17.07 8.83 -7.41
N ALA A 332 -16.68 9.52 -8.49
CA ALA A 332 -15.74 10.64 -8.46
C ALA A 332 -16.37 11.94 -7.89
N ALA A 333 -17.71 12.00 -7.82
CA ALA A 333 -18.46 13.09 -7.21
C ALA A 333 -19.73 12.53 -6.52
N PRO A 334 -20.37 13.25 -5.58
CA PRO A 334 -21.59 12.80 -4.90
C PRO A 334 -22.82 12.92 -5.80
N ASP A 335 -22.79 12.26 -6.95
CA ASP A 335 -23.81 12.25 -8.00
C ASP A 335 -23.82 10.87 -8.68
N LEU A 336 -25.00 10.24 -8.79
CA LEU A 336 -25.15 8.92 -9.42
C LEU A 336 -24.84 8.91 -10.92
N SER A 337 -24.74 10.08 -11.55
CA SER A 337 -24.35 10.24 -12.95
C SER A 337 -22.85 10.54 -13.14
N ALA A 338 -22.09 10.69 -12.05
CA ALA A 338 -20.66 10.93 -12.12
C ALA A 338 -19.91 9.68 -12.61
N ASP A 339 -18.71 9.92 -13.12
CA ASP A 339 -17.77 8.85 -13.45
C ASP A 339 -17.45 8.02 -12.19
N THR A 340 -17.20 6.72 -12.40
CA THR A 340 -16.92 5.77 -11.33
C THR A 340 -15.55 5.15 -11.47
N MET A 341 -14.94 4.85 -10.32
CA MET A 341 -13.74 4.05 -10.15
C MET A 341 -14.12 2.68 -9.53
N ARG A 342 -13.22 1.71 -9.64
CA ARG A 342 -13.32 0.41 -8.97
C ARG A 342 -12.35 0.39 -7.80
N TRP A 343 -12.85 0.17 -6.59
CA TRP A 343 -12.05 -0.13 -5.41
C TRP A 343 -12.33 -1.57 -4.99
N ASN A 344 -11.39 -2.20 -4.28
CA ASN A 344 -11.51 -3.59 -3.85
C ASN A 344 -11.59 -3.73 -2.32
N SER A 345 -12.03 -4.90 -1.85
CA SER A 345 -12.24 -5.19 -0.44
C SER A 345 -10.97 -5.40 0.37
N MET A 346 -9.80 -5.48 -0.27
CA MET A 346 -8.50 -5.55 0.41
C MET A 346 -7.93 -4.16 0.68
N GLU A 347 -8.36 -3.14 -0.06
CA GLU A 347 -8.02 -1.75 0.23
C GLU A 347 -8.75 -1.28 1.49
N SER A 348 -7.98 -0.76 2.44
CA SER A 348 -8.55 -0.09 3.62
C SER A 348 -9.13 1.26 3.22
N TYR A 349 -10.37 1.52 3.62
CA TYR A 349 -11.01 2.82 3.45
C TYR A 349 -11.69 3.30 4.74
N TYR A 350 -11.79 4.62 4.85
CA TYR A 350 -12.41 5.32 5.97
C TYR A 350 -13.61 6.13 5.52
N LEU A 351 -14.70 6.06 6.29
CA LEU A 351 -15.90 6.88 6.12
C LEU A 351 -15.71 8.23 6.81
N ILE A 352 -15.02 9.15 6.13
CA ILE A 352 -14.55 10.42 6.71
C ILE A 352 -15.61 11.53 6.72
N GLY A 353 -16.69 11.40 5.94
CA GLY A 353 -17.72 12.44 5.91
C GLY A 353 -18.98 12.05 5.15
N VAL A 354 -19.84 13.05 4.94
CA VAL A 354 -21.05 12.94 4.11
C VAL A 354 -21.21 14.13 3.18
N SER A 355 -21.79 13.88 2.01
CA SER A 355 -22.26 14.92 1.08
C SER A 355 -23.60 14.49 0.49
N GLY A 356 -24.69 15.14 0.90
CA GLY A 356 -26.04 14.73 0.53
C GLY A 356 -26.34 13.27 0.96
N GLU A 357 -26.73 12.45 -0.01
CA GLU A 357 -27.05 11.02 0.16
C GLU A 357 -25.82 10.11 -0.01
N PHE A 358 -24.61 10.67 -0.05
CA PHE A 358 -23.36 9.93 -0.17
C PHE A 358 -22.54 10.04 1.11
N TYR A 359 -21.81 8.97 1.43
CA TYR A 359 -20.62 9.06 2.26
C TYR A 359 -19.44 9.55 1.41
N ILE A 360 -18.55 10.29 2.06
CA ILE A 360 -17.22 10.64 1.55
C ILE A 360 -16.27 9.60 2.14
N ILE A 361 -15.58 8.86 1.28
CA ILE A 361 -14.60 7.84 1.66
C ILE A 361 -13.19 8.23 1.24
N MET A 362 -12.20 7.74 1.99
CA MET A 362 -10.78 7.95 1.71
C MET A 362 -10.03 6.64 1.94
N ASN A 363 -9.23 6.20 0.96
CA ASN A 363 -8.41 5.00 1.09
C ASN A 363 -7.04 5.32 1.73
N SER A 364 -6.20 4.29 1.94
CA SER A 364 -4.81 4.40 2.44
C SER A 364 -3.93 5.30 1.57
N GLU A 365 -4.18 5.31 0.26
CA GLU A 365 -3.50 6.19 -0.69
C GLU A 365 -4.01 7.64 -0.66
N GLU A 366 -4.94 7.97 0.22
CA GLU A 366 -5.58 9.28 0.37
C GLU A 366 -6.40 9.73 -0.84
N ALA A 367 -6.77 8.80 -1.72
CA ALA A 367 -7.72 9.05 -2.79
C ALA A 367 -9.13 9.25 -2.21
N ILE A 368 -9.85 10.25 -2.72
CA ILE A 368 -11.21 10.57 -2.28
C ILE A 368 -12.22 9.94 -3.22
N GLY A 369 -13.27 9.36 -2.62
CA GLY A 369 -14.38 8.77 -3.34
C GLY A 369 -15.72 9.05 -2.67
N TYR A 370 -16.80 8.78 -3.39
CA TYR A 370 -18.16 8.92 -2.89
C TYR A 370 -18.92 7.61 -3.07
N ILE A 371 -19.63 7.18 -2.03
CA ILE A 371 -20.47 5.97 -2.07
C ILE A 371 -21.87 6.28 -1.54
N PRO A 372 -22.95 5.84 -2.21
CA PRO A 372 -24.30 6.05 -1.71
C PRO A 372 -24.49 5.47 -0.31
N GLN A 373 -25.14 6.21 0.58
CA GLN A 373 -25.32 5.78 1.97
C GLN A 373 -26.16 4.51 2.09
N ASP A 374 -27.09 4.28 1.16
CA ASP A 374 -27.93 3.10 1.11
C ASP A 374 -27.20 1.85 0.60
N TRP A 375 -25.98 1.98 0.06
CA TRP A 375 -25.15 0.84 -0.37
C TRP A 375 -24.36 0.22 0.79
N LEU A 376 -24.30 0.91 1.93
CA LEU A 376 -23.55 0.49 3.10
C LEU A 376 -24.48 0.00 4.22
N TRP A 377 -23.96 -0.88 5.07
CA TRP A 377 -24.65 -1.40 6.24
C TRP A 377 -23.66 -1.83 7.34
N ALA A 378 -24.14 -2.10 8.55
CA ALA A 378 -23.28 -2.43 9.68
C ALA A 378 -22.59 -3.82 9.60
N GLY A 379 -22.87 -4.60 8.54
CA GLY A 379 -22.43 -6.00 8.45
C GLY A 379 -23.20 -6.93 9.39
N ASN A 380 -22.81 -8.20 9.39
CA ASN A 380 -23.42 -9.25 10.22
C ASN A 380 -22.78 -9.43 11.61
N GLY A 381 -21.77 -8.64 11.96
CA GLY A 381 -20.98 -8.81 13.18
C GLY A 381 -19.86 -9.81 13.01
#